data_AF-A0A3E0PU66-F1
#
_entry.id   AF-A0A3E0PU66-F1
#
_cell.length_a   1.000
_cell.length_b   1.000
_cell.length_c   1.000
_cell.angle_alpha   90.00
_cell.angle_beta   90.00
_cell.angle_gamma   90.00
#
_symmetry.space_group_name_H-M   'P 1'
#
loop_
_entity.id
_entity.type
_entity.pdbx_description
1 polymer ?
#
loop_
_entity_poly.entity_id
_entity_poly.type
_entity_poly.pdbx_seq_one_letter_code
_entity_poly.pdbx_strand_id
1 'polypeptide(L)'
;MSERAKNYVIAVVLVALAAFLAVLVGTSETTEDRVERIGSSIKCPVCQGEAIADSPATMATDMMALIEERVDQGATDEEIIDELLSSFSGAVLLDPPAEGLTLALWLAPLGALILGVVVVAWWRAHPGDEDEDAAPAKKADPRSRKLVGGLIIVGGFAGIVVLAAVLLQEPASPAGGAAALSEIDLAGTSNETMEAVIAANADNPQINGMRLALAERYYEAGDYRAAFPHYLAVAESAGSSDAEATTALIRLGWMAFDGNGEVDAALTLFDQALQISPGSDAALYLKSRVLWCGAGDYDAAAASLEAILEDDAIDPTTAATVGADLEAVLAGEPCQ
;
A
#
# COMPACT_ATOMS: atom_id res chain seq x y z
N MET A 1 43.68 -42.40 -11.27
CA MET A 1 42.66 -41.72 -12.11
C MET A 1 42.85 -42.16 -13.54
N SER A 2 41.84 -42.79 -14.16
CA SER A 2 41.95 -43.29 -15.54
C SER A 2 42.06 -42.12 -16.53
N GLU A 3 42.81 -42.29 -17.62
CA GLU A 3 42.94 -41.26 -18.68
C GLU A 3 41.58 -40.73 -19.17
N ARG A 4 40.54 -41.57 -19.11
CA ARG A 4 39.16 -41.18 -19.44
C ARG A 4 38.59 -40.10 -18.50
N ALA A 5 38.91 -40.15 -17.20
CA ALA A 5 38.48 -39.13 -16.25
C ALA A 5 39.20 -37.80 -16.47
N LYS A 6 40.49 -37.85 -16.86
CA LYS A 6 41.27 -36.65 -17.20
C LYS A 6 40.76 -35.98 -18.48
N ASN A 7 40.41 -36.77 -19.49
CA ASN A 7 39.86 -36.26 -20.75
C ASN A 7 38.43 -35.70 -20.58
N TYR A 8 37.63 -36.28 -19.69
CA TYR A 8 36.32 -35.72 -19.34
C TYR A 8 36.43 -34.35 -18.67
N VAL A 9 37.34 -34.19 -17.71
CA VAL A 9 37.56 -32.90 -17.03
C VAL A 9 38.07 -31.84 -18.00
N ILE A 10 39.01 -32.19 -18.88
CA ILE A 10 39.52 -31.25 -19.91
C ILE A 10 38.41 -30.85 -20.88
N ALA A 11 37.57 -31.79 -21.33
CA ALA A 11 36.43 -31.49 -22.20
C ALA A 11 35.42 -30.56 -21.52
N VAL A 12 35.10 -30.80 -20.23
CA VAL A 12 34.21 -29.94 -19.45
C VAL A 12 34.79 -28.54 -19.27
N VAL A 13 36.10 -28.43 -18.99
CA VAL A 13 36.78 -27.14 -18.86
C VAL A 13 36.82 -26.39 -20.19
N LEU A 14 37.08 -27.07 -21.31
CA LEU A 14 37.09 -26.43 -22.64
C LEU A 14 35.68 -25.99 -23.08
N VAL A 15 34.64 -26.76 -22.77
CA VAL A 15 33.24 -26.36 -23.02
C VAL A 15 32.84 -25.19 -22.13
N ALA A 16 33.22 -25.21 -20.85
CA ALA A 16 32.97 -24.09 -19.93
C ALA A 16 33.73 -22.83 -20.37
N LEU A 17 34.97 -22.96 -20.83
CA LEU A 17 35.78 -21.86 -21.35
C LEU A 17 35.22 -21.30 -22.66
N ALA A 18 34.73 -22.17 -23.56
CA ALA A 18 34.09 -21.75 -24.80
C ALA A 18 32.73 -21.07 -24.54
N ALA A 19 31.94 -21.58 -23.58
CA ALA A 19 30.72 -20.92 -23.13
C ALA A 19 31.01 -19.56 -22.48
N PHE A 20 32.06 -19.46 -21.67
CA PHE A 20 32.51 -18.21 -21.05
C PHE A 20 33.02 -17.20 -22.10
N LEU A 21 33.76 -17.65 -23.11
CA LEU A 21 34.18 -16.82 -24.24
C LEU A 21 33.02 -16.35 -25.11
N ALA A 22 32.00 -17.19 -25.31
CA ALA A 22 30.79 -16.82 -26.04
C ALA A 22 29.97 -15.75 -25.29
N VAL A 23 29.99 -15.76 -23.95
CA VAL A 23 29.38 -14.69 -23.12
C VAL A 23 30.18 -13.38 -23.20
N LEU A 24 31.50 -13.45 -23.37
CA LEU A 24 32.36 -12.25 -23.45
C LEU A 24 32.32 -11.55 -24.82
N VAL A 25 32.01 -12.27 -25.91
CA VAL A 25 31.82 -11.67 -27.22
C VAL A 25 30.38 -11.15 -27.31
N GLY A 26 30.14 -10.00 -26.68
CA GLY A 26 28.87 -9.28 -26.79
C GLY A 26 28.57 -8.96 -28.26
N THR A 27 27.40 -9.38 -28.73
CA THR A 27 26.85 -8.91 -30.00
C THR A 27 26.62 -7.41 -29.89
N SER A 28 27.09 -6.63 -30.87
CA SER A 28 26.81 -5.19 -30.91
C SER A 28 25.29 -4.98 -30.98
N GLU A 29 24.69 -4.52 -29.89
CA GLU A 29 23.29 -4.12 -29.86
C GLU A 29 23.09 -2.87 -30.73
N THR A 30 21.92 -2.74 -31.34
CA THR A 30 21.55 -1.48 -31.99
C THR A 30 21.05 -0.48 -30.95
N THR A 31 21.01 0.81 -31.32
CA THR A 31 20.45 1.85 -30.47
C THR A 31 18.99 1.57 -30.10
N GLU A 32 18.17 1.13 -31.05
CA GLU A 32 16.77 0.75 -30.80
C GLU A 32 16.66 -0.43 -29.84
N ASP A 33 17.48 -1.48 -30.02
CA ASP A 33 17.50 -2.62 -29.09
C ASP A 33 17.86 -2.19 -27.66
N ARG A 34 18.77 -1.21 -27.53
CA ARG A 34 19.20 -0.66 -26.24
C ARG A 34 18.08 0.13 -25.56
N VAL A 35 17.41 0.99 -26.31
CA VAL A 35 16.26 1.78 -25.83
C VAL A 35 15.14 0.86 -25.36
N GLU A 36 14.81 -0.15 -26.17
CA GLU A 36 13.75 -1.12 -25.84
C GLU A 36 14.12 -1.98 -24.62
N ARG A 37 15.38 -2.40 -24.49
CA ARG A 37 15.88 -3.13 -23.30
C ARG A 37 15.74 -2.29 -22.02
N ILE A 38 16.17 -1.03 -22.05
CA ILE A 38 16.07 -0.14 -20.88
C ILE A 38 14.60 0.10 -20.53
N GLY A 39 13.75 0.38 -21.52
CA GLY A 39 12.31 0.58 -21.33
C GLY A 39 11.59 -0.66 -20.78
N SER A 40 12.08 -1.86 -21.13
CA SER A 40 11.54 -3.15 -20.66
C SER A 40 11.95 -3.48 -19.21
N SER A 41 13.01 -2.85 -18.71
CA SER A 41 13.53 -3.07 -17.35
C SER A 41 12.89 -2.18 -16.28
N ILE A 42 12.06 -1.22 -16.68
CA ILE A 42 11.48 -0.22 -15.78
C ILE A 42 9.96 -0.35 -15.83
N LYS A 43 9.35 -0.43 -14.63
CA LYS A 43 7.90 -0.49 -14.46
C LYS A 43 7.32 0.91 -14.47
N CYS A 44 6.27 1.11 -15.27
CA CYS A 44 5.52 2.36 -15.23
C CYS A 44 4.61 2.41 -13.98
N PRO A 45 4.71 3.46 -13.14
CA PRO A 45 3.92 3.57 -11.91
C PRO A 45 2.41 3.68 -12.14
N VAL A 46 2.01 4.26 -13.27
CA VAL A 46 0.61 4.56 -13.58
C VAL A 46 -0.01 3.59 -14.59
N CYS A 47 0.77 2.63 -15.09
CA CYS A 47 0.39 1.76 -16.20
C CYS A 47 0.05 0.33 -15.77
N GLN A 48 -0.71 0.16 -14.68
CA GLN A 48 -1.10 -1.17 -14.15
C GLN A 48 0.09 -2.13 -13.89
N GLY A 49 1.30 -1.58 -13.77
CA GLY A 49 2.50 -2.35 -13.51
C GLY A 49 3.13 -3.06 -14.69
N GLU A 50 2.82 -2.63 -15.92
CA GLU A 50 3.50 -2.98 -17.17
C GLU A 50 4.89 -2.33 -17.27
N ALA A 51 5.73 -2.87 -18.13
CA ALA A 51 6.99 -2.23 -18.52
C ALA A 51 6.69 -0.98 -19.36
N ILE A 52 7.57 0.03 -19.28
CA ILE A 52 7.41 1.28 -20.03
C ILE A 52 7.41 1.02 -21.55
N ALA A 53 8.23 0.09 -22.02
CA ALA A 53 8.29 -0.28 -23.44
C ALA A 53 6.98 -0.89 -23.98
N ASP A 54 6.18 -1.53 -23.13
CA ASP A 54 4.97 -2.26 -23.52
C ASP A 54 3.68 -1.46 -23.32
N SER A 55 3.75 -0.30 -22.65
CA SER A 55 2.55 0.39 -22.17
C SER A 55 2.09 1.53 -23.09
N PRO A 56 0.78 1.64 -23.39
CA PRO A 56 0.24 2.71 -24.23
C PRO A 56 0.02 4.04 -23.50
N ALA A 57 0.44 4.16 -22.23
CA ALA A 57 0.22 5.39 -21.46
C ALA A 57 1.07 6.55 -21.98
N THR A 58 0.56 7.77 -21.83
CA THR A 58 1.29 9.00 -22.19
C THR A 58 2.60 9.12 -21.41
N MET A 59 2.57 8.81 -20.11
CA MET A 59 3.76 8.81 -19.27
C MET A 59 4.82 7.79 -19.71
N ALA A 60 4.40 6.61 -20.17
CA ALA A 60 5.35 5.63 -20.71
C ALA A 60 6.00 6.13 -22.02
N THR A 61 5.22 6.82 -22.86
CA THR A 61 5.71 7.45 -24.09
C THR A 61 6.74 8.54 -23.78
N ASP A 62 6.49 9.40 -22.79
CA ASP A 62 7.42 10.45 -22.37
C ASP A 62 8.72 9.87 -21.80
N MET A 63 8.63 8.77 -21.03
CA MET A 63 9.80 8.06 -20.50
C MET A 63 10.62 7.39 -21.61
N MET A 64 9.99 6.80 -22.63
CA MET A 64 10.68 6.25 -23.80
C MET A 64 11.41 7.33 -24.60
N ALA A 65 10.79 8.50 -24.77
CA ALA A 65 11.42 9.63 -25.45
C ALA A 65 12.67 10.13 -24.72
N LEU A 66 12.63 10.16 -23.38
CA LEU A 66 13.81 10.50 -22.58
C LEU A 66 14.93 9.45 -22.72
N ILE A 67 14.60 8.16 -22.71
CA ILE A 67 15.58 7.08 -22.92
C ILE A 67 16.25 7.24 -24.28
N GLU A 68 15.46 7.43 -25.34
CA GLU A 68 15.97 7.63 -26.71
C GLU A 68 16.93 8.82 -26.77
N GLU A 69 16.52 9.98 -26.21
CA GLU A 69 17.36 11.18 -26.15
C GLU A 69 18.69 10.93 -25.42
N ARG A 70 18.66 10.22 -24.28
CA ARG A 70 19.87 9.97 -23.48
C ARG A 70 20.79 8.92 -24.09
N VAL A 71 20.22 7.92 -24.75
CA VAL A 71 21.01 6.94 -25.52
C VAL A 71 21.72 7.63 -26.68
N ASP A 72 21.04 8.55 -27.38
CA ASP A 72 21.63 9.35 -28.46
C ASP A 72 22.74 10.30 -27.98
N GLN A 73 22.62 10.80 -26.76
CA GLN A 73 23.66 11.62 -26.10
C GLN A 73 24.85 10.79 -25.60
N GLY A 74 24.78 9.45 -25.67
CA GLY A 74 25.85 8.55 -25.26
C GLY A 74 25.96 8.33 -23.74
N ALA A 75 24.88 8.60 -22.98
CA ALA A 75 24.81 8.30 -21.55
C ALA A 75 24.88 6.78 -21.29
N THR A 76 25.31 6.36 -20.10
CA THR A 76 25.32 4.93 -19.70
C THR A 76 23.94 4.45 -19.25
N ASP A 77 23.71 3.13 -19.23
CA ASP A 77 22.42 2.55 -18.81
C ASP A 77 22.08 2.96 -17.36
N GLU A 78 23.08 3.00 -16.46
CA GLU A 78 22.88 3.43 -15.07
C GLU A 78 22.50 4.92 -14.96
N GLU A 79 23.15 5.80 -15.73
CA GLU A 79 22.82 7.24 -15.73
C GLU A 79 21.40 7.48 -16.22
N ILE A 80 20.97 6.74 -17.25
CA ILE A 80 19.61 6.80 -17.79
C ILE A 80 18.60 6.34 -16.74
N ILE A 81 18.88 5.23 -16.07
CA ILE A 81 18.01 4.64 -15.04
C ILE A 81 17.88 5.58 -13.84
N ASP A 82 18.99 6.08 -13.28
CA ASP A 82 18.97 6.97 -12.12
C ASP A 82 18.20 8.26 -12.42
N GLU A 83 18.33 8.78 -13.65
CA GLU A 83 17.60 9.95 -14.07
C GLU A 83 16.09 9.69 -14.22
N LEU A 84 15.71 8.52 -14.76
CA LEU A 84 14.31 8.13 -14.83
C LEU A 84 13.70 7.96 -13.44
N LEU A 85 14.42 7.32 -12.52
CA LEU A 85 13.95 7.11 -11.14
C LEU A 85 13.85 8.41 -10.34
N SER A 86 14.70 9.40 -10.63
CA SER A 86 14.66 10.72 -9.97
C SER A 86 13.68 11.70 -10.61
N SER A 87 13.46 11.60 -11.93
CA SER A 87 12.56 12.50 -12.67
C SER A 87 11.10 12.03 -12.64
N PHE A 88 10.87 10.73 -12.55
CA PHE A 88 9.53 10.13 -12.52
C PHE A 88 9.30 9.40 -11.19
N SER A 89 8.66 10.09 -10.25
CA SER A 89 8.32 9.55 -8.94
C SER A 89 7.49 8.27 -9.06
N GLY A 90 7.96 7.18 -8.45
CA GLY A 90 7.27 5.89 -8.43
C GLY A 90 7.69 4.91 -9.53
N ALA A 91 8.55 5.31 -10.47
CA ALA A 91 9.21 4.35 -11.35
C ALA A 91 10.09 3.40 -10.52
N VAL A 92 10.07 2.11 -10.85
CA VAL A 92 10.85 1.07 -10.13
C VAL A 92 11.46 0.11 -11.15
N LEU A 93 12.70 -0.30 -10.90
CA LEU A 93 13.35 -1.36 -11.68
C LEU A 93 12.63 -2.70 -11.49
N LEU A 94 12.28 -3.37 -12.59
CA LEU A 94 11.68 -4.70 -12.57
C LEU A 94 12.67 -5.77 -12.11
N ASP A 95 13.97 -5.54 -12.31
CA ASP A 95 15.05 -6.40 -11.83
C ASP A 95 15.99 -5.60 -10.91
N PRO A 96 15.84 -5.68 -9.58
CA PRO A 96 16.68 -4.90 -8.66
C PRO A 96 18.14 -5.38 -8.73
N PRO A 97 19.13 -4.48 -8.77
CA PRO A 97 20.53 -4.86 -8.85
C PRO A 97 20.92 -5.78 -7.68
N ALA A 98 21.65 -6.85 -8.00
CA ALA A 98 22.06 -7.88 -7.06
C ALA A 98 23.21 -7.40 -6.15
N GLU A 99 22.99 -6.33 -5.38
CA GLU A 99 23.98 -5.73 -4.48
C GLU A 99 23.52 -5.74 -3.02
N GLY A 100 24.43 -6.08 -2.11
CA GLY A 100 24.18 -6.04 -0.66
C GLY A 100 23.14 -7.06 -0.18
N LEU A 101 22.02 -6.57 0.36
CA LEU A 101 21.00 -7.39 1.03
C LEU A 101 20.20 -8.26 0.06
N THR A 102 19.99 -7.81 -1.18
CA THR A 102 19.29 -8.59 -2.23
C THR A 102 20.10 -9.83 -2.61
N LEU A 103 21.43 -9.70 -2.73
CA LEU A 103 22.32 -10.84 -2.98
C LEU A 103 22.29 -11.87 -1.84
N ALA A 104 22.23 -11.41 -0.58
CA ALA A 104 22.12 -12.29 0.57
C ALA A 104 20.80 -13.10 0.56
N LEU A 105 19.70 -12.48 0.15
CA LEU A 105 18.39 -13.14 -0.02
C LEU A 105 18.43 -14.21 -1.12
N TRP A 106 19.09 -13.91 -2.26
CA TRP A 106 19.26 -14.86 -3.35
C TRP A 106 20.20 -16.04 -3.01
N LEU A 107 21.22 -15.81 -2.18
CA LEU A 107 22.17 -16.85 -1.76
C LEU A 107 21.69 -17.68 -0.56
N ALA A 108 20.73 -17.18 0.22
CA ALA A 108 20.13 -17.88 1.36
C ALA A 108 19.67 -19.32 1.04
N PRO A 109 18.92 -19.60 -0.05
CA PRO A 109 18.49 -20.96 -0.39
C PRO A 109 19.68 -21.90 -0.68
N LEU A 110 20.74 -21.41 -1.34
CA LEU A 110 21.96 -22.20 -1.57
C LEU A 110 22.71 -22.46 -0.27
N GLY A 111 22.81 -21.46 0.61
CA GLY A 111 23.42 -21.61 1.94
C GLY A 111 22.70 -22.64 2.80
N ALA A 112 21.36 -22.62 2.83
CA ALA A 112 20.55 -23.60 3.54
C ALA A 112 20.76 -25.03 3.01
N LEU A 113 20.88 -25.18 1.68
CA LEU A 113 21.13 -26.47 1.04
C LEU A 113 22.51 -27.01 1.41
N ILE A 114 23.55 -26.18 1.35
CA ILE A 114 24.92 -26.56 1.75
C ILE A 114 24.94 -26.95 3.23
N LEU A 115 24.30 -26.17 4.10
CA LEU A 115 24.22 -26.46 5.52
C LEU A 115 23.54 -27.81 5.79
N GLY A 116 22.43 -28.09 5.09
CA GLY A 116 21.74 -29.38 5.17
C GLY A 116 22.61 -30.56 4.76
N VAL A 117 23.37 -30.42 3.66
CA VAL A 117 24.31 -31.46 3.20
C VAL A 117 25.43 -31.68 4.22
N VAL A 118 25.99 -30.62 4.80
CA VAL A 118 27.05 -30.70 5.81
C VAL A 118 26.56 -31.41 7.07
N VAL A 119 25.38 -31.04 7.58
CA VAL A 119 24.77 -31.68 8.76
C VAL A 119 24.54 -33.17 8.52
N VAL A 120 23.99 -33.54 7.36
CA VAL A 120 23.74 -34.94 7.01
C VAL A 120 25.04 -35.73 6.82
N ALA A 121 26.06 -35.14 6.21
CA ALA A 121 27.36 -35.76 6.04
C ALA A 121 28.07 -35.95 7.40
N TRP A 122 28.02 -34.95 8.28
CA TRP A 122 28.58 -35.01 9.62
C TRP A 122 27.89 -36.09 10.47
N TRP A 123 26.56 -36.18 10.39
CA TRP A 123 25.76 -37.18 11.12
C TRP A 123 26.02 -38.61 10.61
N ARG A 124 26.31 -38.79 9.31
CA ARG A 124 26.75 -40.08 8.76
C ARG A 124 28.20 -40.43 9.10
N ALA A 125 29.07 -39.44 9.29
CA ALA A 125 30.47 -39.63 9.63
C ALA A 125 30.70 -39.92 11.12
N HIS A 126 29.73 -39.57 11.99
CA HIS A 126 29.76 -39.87 13.42
C HIS A 126 28.54 -40.73 13.82
N PRO A 127 28.43 -41.98 13.33
CA PRO A 127 27.50 -42.92 13.92
C PRO A 127 27.94 -43.12 15.37
N GLY A 128 27.13 -42.65 16.31
CA GLY A 128 27.49 -42.64 17.73
C GLY A 128 28.09 -43.98 18.14
N ASP A 129 29.30 -43.90 18.68
CA ASP A 129 30.06 -45.05 19.17
C ASP A 129 29.15 -45.78 20.17
N GLU A 130 28.57 -46.89 19.74
CA GLU A 130 27.98 -47.83 20.67
C GLU A 130 29.17 -48.47 21.38
N ASP A 131 29.42 -48.01 22.60
CA ASP A 131 30.38 -48.60 23.54
C ASP A 131 30.27 -50.14 23.48
N GLU A 132 31.27 -50.76 22.87
CA GLU A 132 31.58 -52.18 23.02
C GLU A 132 31.96 -52.41 24.49
N ASP A 133 30.97 -52.60 25.36
CA ASP A 133 31.07 -53.43 26.56
C ASP A 133 29.69 -53.58 27.20
N ALA A 134 28.91 -54.55 26.71
CA ALA A 134 27.82 -55.11 27.50
C ALA A 134 28.34 -56.33 28.28
N ALA A 135 28.41 -56.22 29.60
CA ALA A 135 27.83 -57.28 30.43
C ALA A 135 26.34 -56.92 30.69
N PRO A 136 25.40 -57.88 30.61
CA PRO A 136 24.08 -57.59 30.06
C PRO A 136 23.03 -57.29 31.14
N ALA A 137 22.18 -56.28 30.94
CA ALA A 137 20.74 -56.35 31.23
C ALA A 137 20.00 -55.01 30.98
N LYS A 138 19.46 -54.85 29.77
CA LYS A 138 18.03 -54.69 29.45
C LYS A 138 17.94 -54.03 28.08
N LYS A 139 17.47 -54.80 27.09
CA LYS A 139 17.21 -54.31 25.73
C LYS A 139 16.25 -53.11 25.81
N ALA A 140 16.75 -51.91 25.55
CA ALA A 140 15.88 -50.80 25.20
C ALA A 140 15.26 -51.13 23.84
N ASP A 141 13.92 -51.15 23.80
CA ASP A 141 13.12 -51.52 22.64
C ASP A 141 13.50 -50.67 21.41
N PRO A 142 13.81 -51.26 20.24
CA PRO A 142 14.14 -50.52 19.01
C PRO A 142 13.06 -49.53 18.54
N ARG A 143 11.84 -49.58 19.10
CA ARG A 143 10.82 -48.53 18.93
C ARG A 143 11.20 -47.19 19.57
N SER A 144 11.95 -47.18 20.67
CA SER A 144 12.32 -45.96 21.42
C SER A 144 13.30 -45.05 20.66
N ARG A 145 14.27 -45.61 19.92
CA ARG A 145 15.20 -44.85 19.06
C ARG A 145 14.51 -44.20 17.86
N LYS A 146 13.50 -44.87 17.27
CA LYS A 146 12.68 -44.29 16.20
C LYS A 146 11.77 -43.18 16.70
N LEU A 147 11.31 -43.27 17.96
CA LEU A 147 10.53 -42.23 18.62
C LEU A 147 11.36 -40.98 18.93
N VAL A 148 12.60 -41.12 19.44
CA VAL A 148 13.47 -39.98 19.74
C VAL A 148 13.95 -39.26 18.47
N GLY A 149 14.33 -40.00 17.42
CA GLY A 149 14.69 -39.40 16.13
C GLY A 149 13.50 -38.73 15.42
N GLY A 150 12.29 -39.30 15.54
CA GLY A 150 11.05 -38.68 15.06
C GLY A 150 10.66 -37.42 15.83
N LEU A 151 10.87 -37.40 17.16
CA LEU A 151 10.54 -36.25 18.01
C LEU A 151 11.45 -35.05 17.75
N ILE A 152 12.72 -35.27 17.36
CA ILE A 152 13.67 -34.19 17.02
C ILE A 152 13.36 -33.61 15.63
N ILE A 153 12.95 -34.44 14.66
CA ILE A 153 12.56 -33.97 13.32
C ILE A 153 11.22 -33.23 13.38
N VAL A 154 10.22 -33.77 14.09
CA VAL A 154 8.91 -33.11 14.25
C VAL A 154 9.01 -31.88 15.18
N GLY A 155 9.81 -31.94 16.24
CA GLY A 155 10.06 -30.81 17.14
C GLY A 155 10.91 -29.70 16.51
N GLY A 156 11.87 -30.04 15.63
CA GLY A 156 12.63 -29.08 14.84
C GLY A 156 11.80 -28.42 13.76
N PHE A 157 10.94 -29.18 13.06
CA PHE A 157 10.02 -28.62 12.07
C PHE A 157 8.91 -27.80 12.72
N ALA A 158 8.33 -28.26 13.83
CA ALA A 158 7.35 -27.49 14.60
C ALA A 158 8.01 -26.25 15.24
N GLY A 159 9.25 -26.34 15.71
CA GLY A 159 10.02 -25.21 16.23
C GLY A 159 10.35 -24.18 15.15
N ILE A 160 10.71 -24.60 13.93
CA ILE A 160 10.95 -23.72 12.79
C ILE A 160 9.64 -23.15 12.25
N VAL A 161 8.54 -23.91 12.23
CA VAL A 161 7.22 -23.41 11.82
C VAL A 161 6.63 -22.48 12.87
N VAL A 162 6.84 -22.71 14.17
CA VAL A 162 6.42 -21.80 15.24
C VAL A 162 7.33 -20.57 15.29
N LEU A 163 8.64 -20.71 15.11
CA LEU A 163 9.56 -19.57 15.04
C LEU A 163 9.31 -18.76 13.77
N ALA A 164 9.09 -19.41 12.62
CA ALA A 164 8.65 -18.73 11.40
C ALA A 164 7.24 -18.15 11.59
N ALA A 165 6.30 -18.82 12.26
CA ALA A 165 4.98 -18.23 12.55
C ALA A 165 5.06 -17.09 13.58
N VAL A 166 6.04 -17.07 14.47
CA VAL A 166 6.28 -15.98 15.44
C VAL A 166 7.07 -14.83 14.82
N LEU A 167 7.95 -15.12 13.85
CA LEU A 167 8.68 -14.11 13.06
C LEU A 167 7.85 -13.58 11.87
N LEU A 168 6.87 -14.36 11.38
CA LEU A 168 5.85 -13.98 10.39
C LEU A 168 4.54 -13.55 11.06
N GLN A 169 4.45 -13.65 12.39
CA GLN A 169 3.49 -12.88 13.17
C GLN A 169 4.04 -11.47 13.25
N GLU A 170 3.86 -10.73 12.16
CA GLU A 170 3.49 -9.33 12.31
C GLU A 170 2.39 -9.27 13.39
N PRO A 171 2.48 -8.39 14.39
CA PRO A 171 1.35 -8.19 15.27
C PRO A 171 0.20 -7.76 14.37
N ALA A 172 -0.72 -8.69 14.10
CA ALA A 172 -1.98 -8.42 13.47
C ALA A 172 -2.79 -7.55 14.44
N SER A 173 -2.44 -6.27 14.49
CA SER A 173 -3.42 -5.23 14.70
C SER A 173 -4.27 -5.20 13.44
N PRO A 174 -5.60 -5.24 13.54
CA PRO A 174 -6.49 -5.02 12.40
C PRO A 174 -6.46 -3.57 11.86
N ALA A 175 -5.37 -2.83 12.12
CA ALA A 175 -5.16 -1.43 11.74
C ALA A 175 -4.02 -1.23 10.73
N GLY A 176 -3.14 -2.22 10.50
CA GLY A 176 -1.92 -2.02 9.70
C GLY A 176 -2.13 -1.87 8.18
N GLY A 177 -3.19 -2.46 7.63
CA GLY A 177 -3.53 -2.32 6.20
C GLY A 177 -4.42 -1.12 5.88
N ALA A 178 -5.19 -0.64 6.85
CA ALA A 178 -6.06 0.54 6.70
C ALA A 178 -5.31 1.85 7.01
N ALA A 179 -4.34 1.83 7.94
CA ALA A 179 -3.56 3.02 8.30
C ALA A 179 -2.54 3.46 7.23
N ALA A 180 -2.14 2.57 6.32
CA ALA A 180 -1.23 2.93 5.23
C ALA A 180 -1.90 3.70 4.08
N LEU A 181 -3.24 3.74 4.04
CA LEU A 181 -4.01 4.50 3.04
C LEU A 181 -4.55 5.83 3.57
N SER A 182 -4.57 6.02 4.89
CA SER A 182 -4.95 7.30 5.52
C SER A 182 -3.86 8.38 5.42
N GLU A 183 -2.69 8.06 4.88
CA GLU A 183 -1.56 8.98 4.75
C GLU A 183 -0.94 8.92 3.34
N ILE A 184 -1.77 8.76 2.30
CA ILE A 184 -1.32 9.11 0.95
C ILE A 184 -1.20 10.63 0.92
N ASP A 185 0.03 11.13 0.96
CA ASP A 185 0.31 12.55 0.75
C ASP A 185 -0.06 12.94 -0.69
N LEU A 186 -1.26 13.50 -0.84
CA LEU A 186 -1.79 13.98 -2.09
C LEU A 186 -1.39 15.43 -2.38
N ALA A 187 -0.61 16.09 -1.51
CA ALA A 187 -0.24 17.49 -1.67
C ALA A 187 0.58 17.74 -2.95
N GLY A 188 1.37 16.76 -3.37
CA GLY A 188 2.12 16.80 -4.64
C GLY A 188 1.33 16.39 -5.88
N THR A 189 0.12 15.83 -5.71
CA THR A 189 -0.67 15.28 -6.82
C THR A 189 -1.59 16.35 -7.40
N SER A 190 -1.60 16.50 -8.73
CA SER A 190 -2.48 17.46 -9.40
C SER A 190 -3.95 17.02 -9.37
N ASN A 191 -4.90 17.96 -9.38
CA ASN A 191 -6.33 17.63 -9.48
C ASN A 191 -6.61 16.81 -10.74
N GLU A 192 -5.98 17.14 -11.87
CA GLU A 192 -6.15 16.43 -13.13
C GLU A 192 -5.71 14.96 -13.04
N THR A 193 -4.59 14.71 -12.35
CA THR A 193 -4.13 13.34 -12.07
C THR A 193 -5.13 12.58 -11.21
N MET A 194 -5.64 13.21 -10.14
CA MET A 194 -6.64 12.58 -9.27
C MET A 194 -7.94 12.27 -10.03
N GLU A 195 -8.43 13.21 -10.86
CA GLU A 195 -9.60 13.01 -11.73
C GLU A 195 -9.39 11.83 -12.67
N ALA A 196 -8.22 11.73 -13.30
CA ALA A 196 -7.92 10.62 -14.22
C ALA A 196 -7.92 9.27 -13.50
N VAL A 197 -7.31 9.18 -12.30
CA VAL A 197 -7.30 7.95 -11.49
C VAL A 197 -8.71 7.58 -11.04
N ILE A 198 -9.49 8.56 -10.59
CA ILE A 198 -10.87 8.37 -10.15
C ILE A 198 -11.74 7.88 -11.32
N ALA A 199 -11.61 8.50 -12.49
CA ALA A 199 -12.34 8.11 -13.68
C ALA A 199 -11.99 6.68 -14.15
N ALA A 200 -10.72 6.28 -14.05
CA ALA A 200 -10.27 4.94 -14.39
C ALA A 200 -10.74 3.85 -13.40
N ASN A 201 -11.13 4.24 -12.18
CA ASN A 201 -11.48 3.32 -11.09
C ASN A 201 -12.87 3.61 -10.52
N ALA A 202 -13.81 4.06 -11.38
CA ALA A 202 -15.07 4.63 -10.91
C ALA A 202 -15.87 3.70 -9.98
N ASP A 203 -15.85 2.40 -10.27
CA ASP A 203 -16.60 1.36 -9.53
C ASP A 203 -15.82 0.78 -8.33
N ASN A 204 -14.59 1.23 -8.07
CA ASN A 204 -13.76 0.71 -7.00
C ASN A 204 -13.97 1.52 -5.71
N PRO A 205 -14.57 0.96 -4.65
CA PRO A 205 -14.76 1.73 -3.40
C PRO A 205 -13.46 2.10 -2.70
N GLN A 206 -12.33 1.45 -3.01
CA GLN A 206 -11.04 1.78 -2.38
C GLN A 206 -10.53 3.18 -2.75
N ILE A 207 -11.07 3.81 -3.80
CA ILE A 207 -10.72 5.20 -4.17
C ILE A 207 -11.55 6.25 -3.43
N ASN A 208 -12.47 5.88 -2.52
CA ASN A 208 -13.34 6.84 -1.83
C ASN A 208 -12.56 7.88 -1.01
N GLY A 209 -11.47 7.48 -0.33
CA GLY A 209 -10.57 8.42 0.32
C GLY A 209 -9.97 9.45 -0.64
N MET A 210 -9.57 9.02 -1.85
CA MET A 210 -9.06 9.93 -2.88
C MET A 210 -10.17 10.86 -3.42
N ARG A 211 -11.38 10.34 -3.62
CA ARG A 211 -12.56 11.14 -4.01
C ARG A 211 -12.83 12.23 -2.99
N LEU A 212 -12.86 11.89 -1.70
CA LEU A 212 -13.07 12.87 -0.62
C LEU A 212 -11.98 13.94 -0.59
N ALA A 213 -10.71 13.53 -0.71
CA ALA A 213 -9.59 14.48 -0.74
C ALA A 213 -9.68 15.45 -1.93
N LEU A 214 -10.01 14.96 -3.12
CA LEU A 214 -10.21 15.82 -4.29
C LEU A 214 -11.44 16.73 -4.13
N ALA A 215 -12.54 16.17 -3.63
CA ALA A 215 -13.77 16.91 -3.37
C ALA A 215 -13.52 18.06 -2.40
N GLU A 216 -12.76 17.82 -1.32
CA GLU A 216 -12.41 18.85 -0.34
C GLU A 216 -11.58 19.98 -0.98
N ARG A 217 -10.62 19.66 -1.87
CA ARG A 217 -9.86 20.69 -2.60
C ARG A 217 -10.75 21.57 -3.46
N TYR A 218 -11.72 20.99 -4.16
CA TYR A 218 -12.68 21.77 -4.93
C TYR A 218 -13.62 22.58 -4.04
N TYR A 219 -14.08 21.98 -2.94
CA TYR A 219 -14.95 22.61 -1.97
C TYR A 219 -14.28 23.84 -1.33
N GLU A 220 -13.03 23.73 -0.89
CA GLU A 220 -12.23 24.83 -0.34
C GLU A 220 -11.96 25.93 -1.38
N ALA A 221 -11.85 25.56 -2.66
CA ALA A 221 -11.76 26.52 -3.77
C ALA A 221 -13.10 27.19 -4.10
N GLY A 222 -14.21 26.78 -3.47
CA GLY A 222 -15.56 27.24 -3.77
C GLY A 222 -16.16 26.67 -5.05
N ASP A 223 -15.51 25.69 -5.69
CA ASP A 223 -16.01 25.03 -6.89
C ASP A 223 -16.94 23.86 -6.51
N TYR A 224 -18.13 24.18 -6.03
CA TYR A 224 -19.14 23.19 -5.65
C TYR A 224 -19.60 22.33 -6.83
N ARG A 225 -19.51 22.87 -8.06
CA ARG A 225 -19.85 22.12 -9.26
C ARG A 225 -18.90 20.94 -9.46
N ALA A 226 -17.60 21.13 -9.22
CA ALA A 226 -16.62 20.06 -9.30
C ALA A 226 -16.63 19.16 -8.06
N ALA A 227 -16.87 19.71 -6.86
CA ALA A 227 -16.87 18.95 -5.61
C ALA A 227 -18.06 17.97 -5.49
N PHE A 228 -19.26 18.42 -5.86
CA PHE A 228 -20.51 17.68 -5.69
C PHE A 228 -20.50 16.24 -6.22
N PRO A 229 -20.12 15.96 -7.49
CA PRO A 229 -20.17 14.58 -8.00
C PRO A 229 -19.24 13.62 -7.24
N HIS A 230 -18.14 14.12 -6.67
CA HIS A 230 -17.23 13.29 -5.89
C HIS A 230 -17.80 12.92 -4.52
N TYR A 231 -18.39 13.88 -3.80
CA TYR A 231 -19.10 13.56 -2.55
C TYR A 231 -20.32 12.67 -2.80
N LEU A 232 -21.10 12.93 -3.85
CA LEU A 232 -22.26 12.10 -4.19
C LEU A 232 -21.85 10.65 -4.46
N ALA A 233 -20.80 10.43 -5.24
CA ALA A 233 -20.29 9.09 -5.52
C ALA A 233 -19.87 8.34 -4.25
N VAL A 234 -19.26 9.05 -3.28
CA VAL A 234 -18.90 8.45 -1.98
C VAL A 234 -20.14 8.15 -1.13
N ALA A 235 -21.13 9.04 -1.10
CA ALA A 235 -22.37 8.82 -0.36
C ALA A 235 -23.20 7.64 -0.91
N GLU A 236 -23.19 7.43 -2.24
CA GLU A 236 -23.93 6.35 -2.91
C GLU A 236 -23.14 5.02 -2.98
N SER A 237 -21.84 5.04 -2.69
CA SER A 237 -20.99 3.86 -2.81
C SER A 237 -21.32 2.83 -1.72
N ALA A 238 -21.66 1.61 -2.14
CA ALA A 238 -21.94 0.48 -1.24
C ALA A 238 -20.71 0.02 -0.43
N GLY A 239 -19.50 0.43 -0.81
CA GLY A 239 -18.25 0.11 -0.11
C GLY A 239 -17.71 1.24 0.75
N SER A 240 -18.46 2.34 0.92
CA SER A 240 -18.06 3.45 1.79
C SER A 240 -18.15 3.06 3.25
N SER A 241 -17.16 3.46 4.03
CA SER A 241 -17.23 3.39 5.49
C SER A 241 -18.24 4.42 6.03
N ASP A 242 -18.74 4.17 7.24
CA ASP A 242 -19.65 5.08 7.94
C ASP A 242 -19.06 6.50 8.03
N ALA A 243 -17.75 6.62 8.27
CA ALA A 243 -17.04 7.91 8.34
C ALA A 243 -17.01 8.65 6.98
N GLU A 244 -16.72 7.93 5.90
CA GLU A 244 -16.72 8.49 4.54
C GLU A 244 -18.11 8.94 4.11
N ALA A 245 -19.12 8.09 4.32
CA ALA A 245 -20.52 8.40 3.99
C ALA A 245 -21.03 9.60 4.80
N THR A 246 -20.74 9.63 6.12
CA THR A 246 -21.09 10.76 6.99
C THR A 246 -20.43 12.05 6.49
N THR A 247 -19.13 12.02 6.18
CA THR A 247 -18.39 13.19 5.67
C THR A 247 -19.00 13.72 4.36
N ALA A 248 -19.27 12.81 3.42
CA ALA A 248 -19.88 13.17 2.14
C ALA A 248 -21.28 13.79 2.32
N LEU A 249 -22.13 13.21 3.16
CA LEU A 249 -23.48 13.71 3.43
C LEU A 249 -23.45 15.10 4.10
N ILE A 250 -22.55 15.31 5.07
CA ILE A 250 -22.37 16.61 5.72
C ILE A 250 -22.00 17.68 4.67
N ARG A 251 -21.04 17.38 3.79
CA ARG A 251 -20.59 18.31 2.74
C ARG A 251 -21.67 18.58 1.70
N LEU A 252 -22.38 17.55 1.25
CA LEU A 252 -23.55 17.69 0.36
C LEU A 252 -24.64 18.55 0.99
N GLY A 253 -24.95 18.32 2.28
CA GLY A 253 -25.93 19.09 3.03
C GLY A 253 -25.56 20.57 3.12
N TRP A 254 -24.30 20.86 3.45
CA TRP A 254 -23.82 22.24 3.47
C TRP A 254 -23.88 22.91 2.10
N MET A 255 -23.41 22.25 1.03
CA MET A 255 -23.47 22.82 -0.33
C MET A 255 -24.90 23.08 -0.80
N ALA A 256 -25.87 22.24 -0.42
CA ALA A 256 -27.28 22.48 -0.75
C ALA A 256 -27.80 23.78 -0.12
N PHE A 257 -27.43 24.03 1.14
CA PHE A 257 -27.80 25.27 1.83
C PHE A 257 -27.00 26.48 1.34
N ASP A 258 -25.67 26.42 1.36
CA ASP A 258 -24.79 27.55 1.07
C ASP A 258 -24.82 27.93 -0.42
N GLY A 259 -24.86 26.95 -1.31
CA GLY A 259 -24.85 27.17 -2.76
C GLY A 259 -26.21 27.63 -3.32
N ASN A 260 -27.31 27.03 -2.87
CA ASN A 260 -28.64 27.23 -3.47
C ASN A 260 -29.73 27.70 -2.49
N GLY A 261 -29.44 27.78 -1.19
CA GLY A 261 -30.45 28.10 -0.16
C GLY A 261 -31.45 26.97 0.09
N GLU A 262 -31.14 25.73 -0.31
CA GLU A 262 -32.06 24.59 -0.19
C GLU A 262 -32.07 24.03 1.24
N VAL A 263 -32.82 24.68 2.12
CA VAL A 263 -32.93 24.34 3.56
C VAL A 263 -33.41 22.90 3.78
N ASP A 264 -34.53 22.50 3.17
CA ASP A 264 -35.11 21.17 3.40
C ASP A 264 -34.18 20.03 2.93
N ALA A 265 -33.52 20.22 1.79
CA ALA A 265 -32.56 19.27 1.25
C ALA A 265 -31.34 19.13 2.17
N ALA A 266 -30.80 20.25 2.65
CA ALA A 266 -29.69 20.28 3.58
C ALA A 266 -30.02 19.55 4.89
N LEU A 267 -31.17 19.85 5.51
CA LEU A 267 -31.61 19.19 6.74
C LEU A 267 -31.79 17.68 6.55
N THR A 268 -32.34 17.26 5.41
CA THR A 268 -32.50 15.83 5.07
C THR A 268 -31.15 15.11 4.95
N LEU A 269 -30.13 15.77 4.41
CA LEU A 269 -28.78 15.20 4.29
C LEU A 269 -28.07 15.12 5.65
N PHE A 270 -28.22 16.15 6.51
CA PHE A 270 -27.69 16.08 7.87
C PHE A 270 -28.39 15.02 8.72
N ASP A 271 -29.71 14.84 8.57
CA ASP A 271 -30.43 13.77 9.24
C ASP A 271 -29.95 12.38 8.81
N GLN A 272 -29.63 12.18 7.54
CA GLN A 272 -29.00 10.95 7.06
C GLN A 272 -27.61 10.75 7.65
N ALA A 273 -26.80 11.81 7.71
CA ALA A 273 -25.48 11.75 8.35
C ALA A 273 -25.58 11.36 9.83
N LEU A 274 -26.54 11.94 10.57
CA LEU A 274 -26.80 11.63 11.98
C LEU A 274 -27.42 10.25 12.19
N GLN A 275 -28.10 9.67 11.20
CA GLN A 275 -28.53 8.27 11.27
C GLN A 275 -27.34 7.30 11.22
N ILE A 276 -26.28 7.64 10.48
CA ILE A 276 -25.05 6.84 10.38
C ILE A 276 -24.16 7.10 11.60
N SER A 277 -23.96 8.37 11.95
CA SER A 277 -23.12 8.80 13.07
C SER A 277 -23.89 9.77 13.99
N PRO A 278 -24.65 9.23 14.97
CA PRO A 278 -25.51 10.06 15.84
C PRO A 278 -24.77 11.07 16.71
N GLY A 279 -23.49 10.82 17.01
CA GLY A 279 -22.62 11.71 17.81
C GLY A 279 -21.72 12.60 16.96
N SER A 280 -22.07 12.87 15.71
CA SER A 280 -21.24 13.74 14.85
C SER A 280 -21.48 15.21 15.19
N ASP A 281 -20.56 15.81 15.96
CA ASP A 281 -20.59 17.25 16.28
C ASP A 281 -20.65 18.12 15.04
N ALA A 282 -19.89 17.76 14.00
CA ALA A 282 -19.87 18.49 12.73
C ALA A 282 -21.25 18.47 12.04
N ALA A 283 -21.95 17.34 12.03
CA ALA A 283 -23.28 17.25 11.47
C ALA A 283 -24.29 18.05 12.30
N LEU A 284 -24.26 17.93 13.63
CA LEU A 284 -25.12 18.68 14.54
C LEU A 284 -24.91 20.19 14.40
N TYR A 285 -23.66 20.64 14.30
CA TYR A 285 -23.31 22.05 14.22
C TYR A 285 -23.74 22.66 12.87
N LEU A 286 -23.48 21.98 11.76
CA LEU A 286 -23.91 22.48 10.45
C LEU A 286 -25.43 22.41 10.31
N LYS A 287 -26.09 21.39 10.87
CA LYS A 287 -27.56 21.33 10.94
C LYS A 287 -28.13 22.48 11.76
N SER A 288 -27.56 22.79 12.93
CA SER A 288 -28.02 23.90 13.76
C SER A 288 -27.91 25.23 13.04
N ARG A 289 -26.82 25.45 12.29
CA ARG A 289 -26.66 26.62 11.43
C ARG A 289 -27.73 26.71 10.36
N VAL A 290 -28.06 25.62 9.66
CA VAL A 290 -29.14 25.64 8.66
C VAL A 290 -30.50 25.92 9.30
N LEU A 291 -30.78 25.36 10.47
CA LEU A 291 -32.01 25.63 11.23
C LEU A 291 -32.10 27.11 11.63
N TRP A 292 -31.02 27.68 12.15
CA TRP A 292 -30.99 29.07 12.60
C TRP A 292 -31.00 30.07 11.44
N CYS A 293 -30.07 29.93 10.50
CA CYS A 293 -29.83 30.91 9.43
C CYS A 293 -30.78 30.73 8.24
N GLY A 294 -31.25 29.51 7.99
CA GLY A 294 -32.10 29.17 6.85
C GLY A 294 -33.57 29.02 7.21
N ALA A 295 -33.88 28.14 8.17
CA ALA A 295 -35.26 27.85 8.55
C ALA A 295 -35.85 28.90 9.51
N GLY A 296 -35.01 29.61 10.25
CA GLY A 296 -35.44 30.46 11.36
C GLY A 296 -36.03 29.67 12.53
N ASP A 297 -35.65 28.39 12.66
CA ASP A 297 -36.08 27.49 13.73
C ASP A 297 -35.06 27.54 14.88
N TYR A 298 -35.21 28.54 15.74
CA TYR A 298 -34.32 28.79 16.87
C TYR A 298 -34.35 27.66 17.90
N ASP A 299 -35.53 27.08 18.16
CA ASP A 299 -35.68 26.02 19.15
C ASP A 299 -34.95 24.74 18.71
N ALA A 300 -35.11 24.34 17.44
CA ALA A 300 -34.42 23.17 16.91
C ALA A 300 -32.90 23.41 16.76
N ALA A 301 -32.49 24.64 16.41
CA ALA A 301 -31.08 25.02 16.37
C ALA A 301 -30.44 24.93 17.76
N ALA A 302 -31.09 25.50 18.79
CA ALA A 302 -30.62 25.45 20.18
C ALA A 302 -30.48 24.00 20.66
N ALA A 303 -31.48 23.15 20.42
CA ALA A 303 -31.43 21.73 20.82
C ALA A 303 -30.23 20.98 20.20
N SER A 304 -29.87 21.31 18.95
CA SER A 304 -28.72 20.69 18.28
C SER A 304 -27.38 21.17 18.88
N LEU A 305 -27.29 22.45 19.26
CA LEU A 305 -26.10 23.02 19.91
C LEU A 305 -25.94 22.52 21.35
N GLU A 306 -27.05 22.40 22.10
CA GLU A 306 -27.06 21.81 23.43
C GLU A 306 -26.56 20.37 23.40
N ALA A 307 -27.00 19.56 22.43
CA ALA A 307 -26.55 18.18 22.27
C ALA A 307 -25.03 18.07 22.05
N ILE A 308 -24.40 19.03 21.36
CA ILE A 308 -22.95 19.09 21.19
C ILE A 308 -22.26 19.38 22.53
N LEU A 309 -22.82 20.30 23.33
CA LEU A 309 -22.25 20.68 24.63
C LEU A 309 -22.45 19.62 25.73
N GLU A 310 -23.27 18.60 25.49
CA GLU A 310 -23.39 17.43 26.36
C GLU A 310 -22.23 16.44 26.19
N ASP A 311 -21.42 16.56 25.13
CA ASP A 311 -20.22 15.73 24.95
C ASP A 311 -19.07 16.22 25.84
N ASP A 312 -18.72 15.43 26.86
CA ASP A 312 -17.59 15.69 27.76
C ASP A 312 -16.22 15.67 27.05
N ALA A 313 -16.13 15.15 25.82
CA ALA A 313 -14.90 15.03 25.04
C ALA A 313 -14.64 16.22 24.10
N ILE A 314 -15.57 17.18 24.01
CA ILE A 314 -15.44 18.32 23.11
C ILE A 314 -14.22 19.20 23.43
N ASP A 315 -13.53 19.68 22.39
CA ASP A 315 -12.42 20.61 22.55
C ASP A 315 -12.91 21.95 23.16
N PRO A 316 -12.20 22.54 24.15
CA PRO A 316 -12.63 23.77 24.81
C PRO A 316 -12.84 24.98 23.87
N THR A 317 -12.09 25.08 22.77
CA THR A 317 -12.24 26.15 21.78
C THR A 317 -13.52 25.97 20.99
N THR A 318 -13.79 24.72 20.61
CA THR A 318 -15.03 24.35 19.93
C THR A 318 -16.24 24.58 20.84
N ALA A 319 -16.17 24.12 22.09
CA ALA A 319 -17.22 24.34 23.10
C ALA A 319 -17.51 25.83 23.33
N ALA A 320 -16.48 26.68 23.37
CA ALA A 320 -16.66 28.12 23.51
C ALA A 320 -17.39 28.73 22.30
N THR A 321 -17.09 28.25 21.08
CA THR A 321 -17.75 28.71 19.84
C THR A 321 -19.21 28.27 19.81
N VAL A 322 -19.47 26.97 20.04
CA VAL A 322 -20.82 26.40 20.09
C VAL A 322 -21.66 27.07 21.19
N GLY A 323 -21.07 27.33 22.35
CA GLY A 323 -21.74 28.02 23.46
C GLY A 323 -22.11 29.47 23.14
N ALA A 324 -21.25 30.20 22.42
CA ALA A 324 -21.56 31.55 21.97
C ALA A 324 -22.70 31.57 20.94
N ASP A 325 -22.70 30.64 19.99
CA ASP A 325 -23.78 30.48 19.02
C ASP A 325 -25.10 30.11 19.73
N LEU A 326 -25.05 29.23 20.73
CA LEU A 326 -26.23 28.86 21.53
C LEU A 326 -26.80 30.07 22.28
N GLU A 327 -25.96 30.90 22.91
CA GLU A 327 -26.40 32.12 23.59
C GLU A 327 -27.10 33.09 22.63
N ALA A 328 -26.54 33.28 21.43
CA ALA A 328 -27.12 34.13 20.38
C ALA A 328 -28.48 33.59 19.89
N VAL A 329 -28.58 32.27 19.64
CA VAL A 329 -29.83 31.61 19.24
C VAL A 329 -30.89 31.78 20.33
N LEU A 330 -30.57 31.55 21.60
CA LEU A 330 -31.50 31.68 22.73
C LEU A 330 -31.93 33.14 22.97
N ALA A 331 -31.07 34.11 22.64
CA ALA A 331 -31.40 35.53 22.68
C ALA A 331 -32.27 35.99 21.48
N GLY A 332 -32.53 35.12 20.51
CA GLY A 332 -33.27 35.44 19.29
C GLY A 332 -32.50 36.38 18.36
N GLU A 333 -31.17 36.38 18.44
CA GLU A 333 -30.32 37.17 17.56
C GLU A 333 -30.33 36.59 16.14
N PRO A 334 -30.27 37.43 15.10
CA PRO A 334 -30.14 36.93 13.73
C PRO A 334 -28.80 36.20 13.58
N CYS A 335 -28.79 35.16 12.75
CA CYS A 335 -27.56 34.43 12.40
C CYS A 335 -26.50 35.38 11.83
N GLN A 336 -25.28 35.26 12.34
CA GLN A 336 -24.12 36.07 11.94
C GLN A 336 -23.21 35.35 10.94
#